data_AF-A0A7R9V6M2-F1
#
_entry.id   AF-A0A7R9V6M2-F1
#
_cell.length_a   1.000
_cell.length_b   1.000
_cell.length_c   1.000
_cell.angle_alpha   90.00
_cell.angle_beta   90.00
_cell.angle_gamma   90.00
#
_symmetry.space_group_name_H-M   'P 1'
#
loop_
_entity.id
_entity.type
_entity.pdbx_description
1 polymer ?
#
loop_
_entity_poly.entity_id
_entity_poly.type
_entity_poly.pdbx_seq_one_letter_code
_entity_poly.pdbx_strand_id
1 'polypeptide(L)'
;RGSPWRDSARTTPPHAPPSLSSSARRLVPRVCALNRAMDSLGTTAALSSTGLLRDTKTTTLNGNHLQEFVQNDLISARYETLPIQSGNARMPGYTGHVPGSKSCYAQRKAQASMHTDLLQPMIHATKGGWQDMQLVDMRAEERAYNKNHCYAENTKTMWFMQFPTKKTFDPRRM
;
A
#
# COMPACT_ATOMS: atom_id res chain seq x y z
N ARG A 1 8.59 -57.63 -14.24
CA ARG A 1 9.49 -56.54 -14.70
C ARG A 1 9.70 -55.62 -13.53
N GLY A 2 10.73 -55.91 -12.73
CA GLY A 2 11.10 -55.15 -11.53
C GLY A 2 12.47 -54.51 -11.73
N SER A 3 12.63 -53.30 -11.21
CA SER A 3 13.92 -52.65 -11.00
C SER A 3 14.75 -53.48 -10.00
N PRO A 4 16.09 -53.50 -10.15
CA PRO A 4 16.87 -52.83 -9.09
C PRO A 4 18.22 -52.28 -9.58
N TRP A 5 18.47 -50.99 -9.32
CA TRP A 5 19.83 -50.49 -9.10
C TRP A 5 19.85 -49.89 -7.70
N ARG A 6 20.39 -50.65 -6.75
CA ARG A 6 20.77 -50.21 -5.42
C ARG A 6 22.07 -50.93 -5.09
N ASP A 7 23.13 -50.15 -4.91
CA ASP A 7 24.32 -50.40 -4.11
C ASP A 7 25.21 -49.16 -4.26
N SER A 8 25.95 -48.66 -3.28
CA SER A 8 25.97 -48.89 -1.84
C SER A 8 26.84 -47.76 -1.23
N ALA A 9 26.38 -47.20 -0.12
CA ALA A 9 27.09 -46.77 1.09
C ALA A 9 28.26 -45.74 1.09
N ARG A 10 28.26 -44.91 2.16
CA ARG A 10 29.37 -44.56 3.10
C ARG A 10 29.48 -43.03 3.37
N THR A 11 28.91 -42.53 4.48
CA THR A 11 29.57 -42.04 5.75
C THR A 11 30.68 -40.99 5.51
N THR A 12 30.69 -39.75 6.04
CA THR A 12 30.52 -39.23 7.43
C THR A 12 30.20 -37.70 7.47
N PRO A 13 29.73 -37.13 8.61
CA PRO A 13 29.53 -35.66 8.84
C PRO A 13 30.78 -35.03 9.51
N PRO A 14 30.81 -33.81 10.15
CA PRO A 14 29.87 -32.67 10.26
C PRO A 14 30.56 -31.28 10.04
N HIS A 15 29.82 -30.16 10.06
CA HIS A 15 30.33 -28.89 10.60
C HIS A 15 29.17 -27.96 11.02
N ALA A 16 29.07 -27.72 12.33
CA ALA A 16 28.19 -26.73 12.93
C ALA A 16 28.86 -25.34 12.92
N PRO A 17 28.10 -24.23 12.84
CA PRO A 17 28.64 -22.88 13.00
C PRO A 17 28.88 -22.54 14.49
N PRO A 18 29.91 -21.73 14.81
CA PRO A 18 30.22 -21.36 16.18
C PRO A 18 29.20 -20.36 16.77
N SER A 19 28.75 -20.68 17.98
CA SER A 19 28.01 -19.81 18.89
C SER A 19 28.91 -18.68 19.43
N LEU A 20 28.53 -17.42 19.22
CA LEU A 20 29.17 -16.28 19.86
C LEU A 20 28.70 -16.16 21.32
N SER A 21 29.64 -16.27 22.25
CA SER A 21 29.40 -16.14 23.68
C SER A 21 29.23 -14.70 24.13
N SER A 22 28.38 -14.56 25.13
CA SER A 22 28.12 -13.41 25.99
C SER A 22 29.34 -12.66 26.56
N SER A 23 29.07 -11.39 26.89
CA SER A 23 29.69 -10.56 27.95
C SER A 23 30.69 -9.49 27.52
N ALA A 24 30.16 -8.30 27.24
CA ALA A 24 30.72 -7.06 27.77
C ALA A 24 29.57 -6.14 28.22
N ARG A 25 29.24 -6.20 29.52
CA ARG A 25 28.48 -5.16 30.21
C ARG A 25 29.43 -3.98 30.46
N ARG A 26 29.02 -2.77 30.09
CA ARG A 26 29.31 -1.56 30.87
C ARG A 26 28.21 -0.50 30.70
N LEU A 27 27.41 -0.45 31.74
CA LEU A 27 26.69 0.67 32.37
C LEU A 27 26.75 2.08 31.71
N VAL A 28 25.54 2.59 31.46
CA VAL A 28 25.06 3.97 31.23
C VAL A 28 25.41 4.91 32.42
N PRO A 29 25.42 6.26 32.32
CA PRO A 29 24.17 7.06 32.29
C PRO A 29 24.22 8.44 31.57
N ARG A 30 23.03 8.88 31.11
CA ARG A 30 22.52 10.28 31.10
C ARG A 30 23.35 11.40 30.42
N VAL A 31 22.84 11.86 29.27
CA VAL A 31 22.60 13.30 29.05
C VAL A 31 21.15 13.45 28.57
N CYS A 32 20.28 13.78 29.51
CA CYS A 32 18.95 14.31 29.20
C CYS A 32 19.10 15.77 28.73
N ALA A 33 18.28 16.14 27.75
CA ALA A 33 17.71 17.47 27.57
C ALA A 33 18.68 18.66 27.41
N LEU A 34 18.82 19.13 26.17
CA LEU A 34 18.45 20.50 25.80
C LEU A 34 18.53 20.58 24.27
N ASN A 35 17.40 20.87 23.62
CA ASN A 35 17.26 21.68 22.40
C ASN A 35 15.77 21.68 22.03
N ARG A 36 14.98 22.32 22.90
CA ARG A 36 13.76 23.02 22.51
C ARG A 36 14.14 24.50 22.33
N ALA A 37 13.44 25.13 21.40
CA ALA A 37 13.43 26.55 21.08
C ALA A 37 14.46 26.99 20.02
N MET A 38 14.05 26.85 18.75
CA MET A 38 14.12 27.93 17.77
C MET A 38 13.05 27.67 16.72
N ASP A 39 11.81 27.98 17.09
CA ASP A 39 10.77 28.30 16.13
C ASP A 39 11.12 29.67 15.53
N SER A 40 11.53 29.70 14.26
CA SER A 40 11.12 30.78 13.35
C SER A 40 11.43 30.42 11.89
N LEU A 41 10.33 30.17 11.17
CA LEU A 41 10.15 30.46 9.75
C LEU A 41 11.04 29.69 8.76
N GLY A 42 10.44 28.63 8.23
CA GLY A 42 10.64 28.24 6.84
C GLY A 42 11.30 26.89 6.65
N THR A 43 10.60 26.03 5.91
CA THR A 43 11.16 24.88 5.19
C THR A 43 11.66 23.72 6.04
N THR A 44 10.84 22.68 6.15
CA THR A 44 11.32 21.28 5.98
C THR A 44 10.12 20.40 5.70
N ALA A 45 9.99 20.01 4.42
CA ALA A 45 9.23 18.83 4.06
C ALA A 45 9.87 17.65 4.81
N ALA A 46 9.11 17.03 5.71
CA ALA A 46 9.52 15.80 6.36
C ALA A 46 9.59 14.69 5.29
N LEU A 47 10.81 14.37 4.87
CA LEU A 47 11.14 13.16 4.12
C LEU A 47 10.79 11.94 4.98
N SER A 48 9.56 11.44 4.82
CA SER A 48 9.19 10.10 5.26
C SER A 48 9.77 9.09 4.26
N SER A 49 10.67 8.24 4.74
CA SER A 49 11.31 7.14 4.00
C SER A 49 10.38 5.98 3.62
N THR A 50 9.07 6.23 3.63
CA THR A 50 8.06 5.41 2.95
C THR A 50 7.31 6.37 2.04
N GLY A 51 7.46 6.23 0.72
CA GLY A 51 6.98 7.17 -0.30
C GLY A 51 5.46 7.23 -0.47
N LEU A 52 4.75 7.44 0.64
CA LEU A 52 3.31 7.64 0.73
C LEU A 52 3.10 9.10 1.16
N LEU A 53 2.95 9.99 0.19
CA LEU A 53 2.49 11.36 0.44
C LEU A 53 1.01 11.26 0.86
N ARG A 54 0.73 11.43 2.15
CA ARG A 54 -0.63 11.42 2.68
C ARG A 54 -1.14 12.85 2.75
N ASP A 55 -1.95 13.25 1.78
CA ASP A 55 -2.79 14.44 1.97
C ASP A 55 -3.83 14.16 3.05
N THR A 56 -4.07 15.16 3.89
CA THR A 56 -4.74 15.05 5.20
C THR A 56 -6.23 14.69 5.13
N LYS A 57 -6.76 14.32 3.96
CA LYS A 57 -8.10 13.75 3.78
C LYS A 57 -8.09 12.65 2.70
N THR A 58 -7.87 11.42 3.14
CA THR A 58 -8.43 10.16 2.57
C THR A 58 -7.90 9.55 1.27
N THR A 59 -6.83 10.00 0.62
CA THR A 59 -6.31 9.29 -0.58
C THR A 59 -4.90 8.73 -0.33
N THR A 60 -4.68 7.46 -0.66
CA THR A 60 -3.35 6.85 -0.57
C THR A 60 -2.66 7.07 -1.92
N LEU A 61 -1.60 7.89 -2.00
CA LEU A 61 -0.92 8.14 -3.27
C LEU A 61 0.30 7.23 -3.42
N ASN A 62 0.43 6.54 -4.56
CA ASN A 62 1.65 5.77 -4.87
C ASN A 62 2.71 6.68 -5.53
N GLY A 63 3.94 6.16 -5.66
CA GLY A 63 5.08 6.90 -6.22
C GLY A 63 4.89 7.38 -7.68
N ASN A 64 3.83 6.94 -8.34
CA ASN A 64 3.48 7.39 -9.68
C ASN A 64 2.74 8.74 -9.70
N HIS A 65 2.14 9.20 -8.59
CA HIS A 65 1.43 10.49 -8.49
C HIS A 65 2.36 11.68 -8.18
N LEU A 66 3.62 11.61 -8.62
CA LEU A 66 4.61 12.68 -8.43
C LEU A 66 4.56 13.65 -9.61
N GLN A 67 4.68 14.95 -9.30
CA GLN A 67 4.74 16.03 -10.29
C GLN A 67 5.98 15.93 -11.19
N GLU A 68 7.11 15.52 -10.61
CA GLU A 68 8.37 15.32 -11.31
C GLU A 68 8.81 13.86 -11.21
N PHE A 69 9.52 13.38 -12.23
CA PHE A 69 10.13 12.06 -12.19
C PHE A 69 11.58 12.10 -11.82
N VAL A 70 11.99 11.08 -11.06
CA VAL A 70 13.38 10.80 -10.79
C VAL A 70 13.94 10.08 -12.01
N GLN A 71 14.47 10.86 -12.96
CA GLN A 71 14.93 10.38 -14.26
C GLN A 71 15.98 9.27 -14.15
N ASN A 72 16.77 9.27 -13.09
CA ASN A 72 17.81 8.28 -12.85
C ASN A 72 17.28 6.96 -12.26
N ASP A 73 16.00 6.89 -11.88
CA ASP A 73 15.41 5.77 -11.12
C ASP A 73 14.04 5.35 -11.66
N LEU A 74 13.87 5.39 -12.99
CA LEU A 74 12.62 5.02 -13.66
C LEU A 74 12.30 3.53 -13.50
N ILE A 75 13.33 2.68 -13.49
CA ILE A 75 13.16 1.23 -13.31
C ILE A 75 13.32 0.91 -11.83
N SER A 76 12.27 1.16 -11.04
CA SER A 76 12.33 1.03 -9.59
C SER A 76 11.04 0.50 -8.99
N ALA A 77 11.13 0.07 -7.73
CA ALA A 77 9.96 -0.34 -6.95
C ALA A 77 8.99 0.84 -6.72
N ARG A 78 9.48 2.09 -6.76
CA ARG A 78 8.68 3.31 -6.60
C ARG A 78 7.63 3.48 -7.69
N TYR A 79 8.02 3.22 -8.93
CA TYR A 79 7.13 3.31 -10.10
C TYR A 79 6.50 1.97 -10.45
N GLU A 80 6.68 0.95 -9.60
CA GLU A 80 6.16 -0.40 -9.79
C GLU A 80 6.58 -1.03 -11.14
N THR A 81 7.69 -0.58 -11.74
CA THR A 81 8.16 -1.10 -13.02
C THR A 81 8.91 -2.42 -12.87
N LEU A 82 9.48 -2.66 -11.69
CA LEU A 82 10.09 -3.94 -11.33
C LEU A 82 9.02 -5.02 -11.04
N PRO A 83 9.38 -6.32 -11.13
CA PRO A 83 8.52 -7.39 -10.67
C PRO A 83 8.13 -7.18 -9.19
N ILE A 84 6.83 -7.19 -8.93
CA ILE A 84 6.32 -6.99 -7.58
C ILE A 84 6.53 -8.28 -6.79
N GLN A 85 7.39 -8.23 -5.77
CA GLN A 85 7.70 -9.36 -4.89
C GLN A 85 6.87 -9.38 -3.60
N SER A 86 5.91 -8.47 -3.44
CA SER A 86 5.08 -8.47 -2.22
C SER A 86 4.33 -9.81 -2.12
N GLY A 87 4.23 -10.38 -0.91
CA GLY A 87 3.47 -11.62 -0.69
C GLY A 87 1.97 -11.51 -1.05
N ASN A 88 1.53 -10.27 -1.30
CA ASN A 88 0.19 -9.84 -1.66
C ASN A 88 0.00 -9.71 -3.18
N ALA A 89 1.10 -9.67 -3.94
CA ALA A 89 1.05 -9.67 -5.40
C ALA A 89 0.65 -11.07 -5.90
N ARG A 90 -0.44 -11.11 -6.67
CA ARG A 90 -0.95 -12.36 -7.24
C ARG A 90 -0.39 -12.56 -8.63
N MET A 91 0.13 -13.76 -8.86
CA MET A 91 0.64 -14.16 -10.16
C MET A 91 -0.48 -14.15 -11.22
N PRO A 92 -0.16 -13.82 -12.49
CA PRO A 92 -1.03 -14.12 -13.60
C PRO A 92 -1.48 -15.60 -13.55
N GLY A 93 -2.75 -15.87 -13.78
CA GLY A 93 -3.32 -17.22 -13.67
C GLY A 93 -3.76 -17.66 -12.27
N TYR A 94 -3.48 -16.90 -11.20
CA TYR A 94 -4.03 -17.22 -9.86
C TYR A 94 -5.56 -17.24 -9.87
N THR A 95 -6.19 -18.37 -9.57
CA THR A 95 -7.65 -18.56 -9.63
C THR A 95 -8.36 -18.30 -8.29
N GLY A 96 -7.60 -18.12 -7.21
CA GLY A 96 -8.17 -17.85 -5.90
C GLY A 96 -8.79 -16.45 -5.78
N HIS A 97 -9.50 -16.23 -4.67
CA HIS A 97 -10.13 -14.95 -4.39
C HIS A 97 -9.10 -13.84 -4.18
N VAL A 98 -9.32 -12.68 -4.81
CA VAL A 98 -8.55 -11.46 -4.59
C VAL A 98 -9.53 -10.38 -4.11
N PRO A 99 -9.33 -9.84 -2.88
CA PRO A 99 -10.21 -8.83 -2.33
C PRO A 99 -10.16 -7.58 -3.22
N GLY A 100 -11.30 -6.91 -3.43
CA GLY A 100 -11.34 -5.68 -4.23
C GLY A 100 -10.98 -5.83 -5.71
N SER A 101 -10.87 -7.05 -6.25
CA SER A 101 -10.49 -7.28 -7.66
C SER A 101 -11.39 -6.62 -8.70
N LYS A 102 -12.63 -6.30 -8.34
CA LYS A 102 -13.59 -5.57 -9.19
C LYS A 102 -13.43 -4.06 -9.13
N SER A 103 -12.69 -3.55 -8.14
CA SER A 103 -12.51 -2.12 -7.91
C SER A 103 -11.29 -1.56 -8.66
N CYS A 104 -10.40 -2.43 -9.16
CA CYS A 104 -9.25 -2.04 -9.98
C CYS A 104 -9.59 -1.95 -11.46
N TYR A 105 -9.18 -0.87 -12.11
CA TYR A 105 -9.38 -0.66 -13.54
C TYR A 105 -8.04 -0.41 -14.24
N ALA A 106 -7.87 -1.00 -15.43
CA ALA A 106 -6.68 -0.84 -16.30
C ALA A 106 -5.31 -1.12 -15.64
N GLN A 107 -5.25 -2.01 -14.66
CA GLN A 107 -4.01 -2.41 -13.98
C GLN A 107 -3.69 -3.89 -14.21
N ARG A 108 -2.39 -4.22 -14.19
CA ARG A 108 -1.97 -5.62 -14.22
C ARG A 108 -2.31 -6.31 -12.89
N LYS A 109 -2.59 -7.62 -12.93
CA LYS A 109 -3.08 -8.40 -11.78
C LYS A 109 -2.24 -8.27 -10.51
N ALA A 110 -0.91 -8.31 -10.65
CA ALA A 110 0.02 -8.17 -9.52
C ALA A 110 -0.05 -6.78 -8.86
N GLN A 111 -0.29 -5.75 -9.66
CA GLN A 111 -0.42 -4.37 -9.20
C GLN A 111 -1.79 -4.16 -8.56
N ALA A 112 -2.85 -4.62 -9.21
CA ALA A 112 -4.21 -4.58 -8.68
C ALA A 112 -4.29 -5.23 -7.30
N SER A 113 -3.73 -6.44 -7.14
CA SER A 113 -3.76 -7.13 -5.84
C SER A 113 -2.93 -6.45 -4.76
N MET A 114 -1.78 -5.85 -5.14
CA MET A 114 -0.99 -5.05 -4.20
C MET A 114 -1.81 -3.85 -3.69
N HIS A 115 -2.42 -3.08 -4.60
CA HIS A 115 -3.18 -1.88 -4.25
C HIS A 115 -4.43 -2.22 -3.43
N THR A 116 -5.18 -3.26 -3.80
CA THR A 116 -6.35 -3.69 -3.02
C THR A 116 -5.98 -4.16 -1.62
N ASP A 117 -4.86 -4.86 -1.46
CA ASP A 117 -4.43 -5.36 -0.16
C ASP A 117 -3.98 -4.21 0.76
N LEU A 118 -3.32 -3.18 0.22
CA LEU A 118 -2.99 -1.96 0.97
C LEU A 118 -4.25 -1.21 1.43
N LEU A 119 -5.27 -1.18 0.58
CA LEU A 119 -6.51 -0.44 0.79
C LEU A 119 -7.59 -1.24 1.53
N GLN A 120 -7.37 -2.53 1.77
CA GLN A 120 -8.34 -3.44 2.37
C GLN A 120 -8.93 -2.93 3.70
N PRO A 121 -8.15 -2.35 4.65
CA PRO A 121 -8.72 -1.80 5.87
C PRO A 121 -9.74 -0.68 5.61
N MET A 122 -9.50 0.17 4.60
CA MET A 122 -10.39 1.27 4.25
C MET A 122 -11.63 0.80 3.49
N ILE A 123 -11.46 -0.14 2.55
CA ILE A 123 -12.59 -0.76 1.84
C ILE A 123 -13.54 -1.44 2.83
N HIS A 124 -13.01 -2.14 3.83
CA HIS A 124 -13.82 -2.76 4.88
C HIS A 124 -14.50 -1.71 5.78
N ALA A 125 -13.77 -0.67 6.22
CA ALA A 125 -14.31 0.39 7.07
C ALA A 125 -15.49 1.13 6.41
N THR A 126 -15.47 1.25 5.09
CA THR A 126 -16.46 1.98 4.29
C THR A 126 -17.52 1.07 3.67
N LYS A 127 -17.52 -0.23 4.02
CA LYS A 127 -18.43 -1.26 3.47
C LYS A 127 -18.46 -1.27 1.93
N GLY A 128 -17.31 -1.00 1.29
CA GLY A 128 -17.17 -0.97 -0.16
C GLY A 128 -17.66 0.31 -0.85
N GLY A 129 -18.09 1.33 -0.11
CA GLY A 129 -18.53 2.61 -0.66
C GLY A 129 -17.42 3.63 -0.90
N TRP A 130 -16.16 3.19 -0.91
CA TRP A 130 -14.99 4.07 -1.00
C TRP A 130 -14.10 3.67 -2.17
N GLN A 131 -13.63 4.68 -2.88
CA GLN A 131 -12.80 4.52 -4.08
C GLN A 131 -11.53 5.37 -3.94
N ASP A 132 -10.40 4.79 -4.33
CA ASP A 132 -9.08 5.43 -4.28
C ASP A 132 -8.52 5.63 -5.69
N MET A 133 -7.69 6.66 -5.86
CA MET A 133 -6.97 6.92 -7.09
C MET A 133 -6.00 5.79 -7.48
N GLN A 134 -5.45 5.06 -6.51
CA GLN A 134 -4.59 3.89 -6.78
C GLN A 134 -5.32 2.73 -7.42
N LEU A 135 -6.66 2.68 -7.40
CA LEU A 135 -7.42 1.60 -8.03
C LEU A 135 -7.89 2.00 -9.43
N VAL A 136 -7.93 3.30 -9.72
CA VAL A 136 -8.33 3.84 -11.01
C VAL A 136 -7.14 3.81 -11.98
N ASP A 137 -7.44 3.88 -13.28
CA ASP A 137 -6.43 4.00 -14.32
C ASP A 137 -5.64 5.30 -14.14
N MET A 138 -4.31 5.19 -14.14
CA MET A 138 -3.48 6.39 -14.08
C MET A 138 -3.43 7.05 -15.45
N ARG A 139 -4.17 8.15 -15.59
CA ARG A 139 -4.16 8.97 -16.80
C ARG A 139 -3.02 9.97 -16.78
N ALA A 140 -2.51 10.29 -17.96
CA ALA A 140 -1.37 11.21 -18.09
C ALA A 140 -1.70 12.61 -17.57
N GLU A 141 -2.95 13.06 -17.75
CA GLU A 141 -3.42 14.37 -17.31
C GLU A 141 -3.51 14.50 -15.78
N GLU A 142 -3.72 13.39 -15.08
CA GLU A 142 -4.04 13.36 -13.64
C GLU A 142 -2.84 12.96 -12.78
N ARG A 143 -1.76 12.50 -13.41
CA ARG A 143 -0.53 12.04 -12.74
C ARG A 143 0.04 13.07 -11.76
N ALA A 144 0.08 14.34 -12.16
CA ALA A 144 0.64 15.41 -11.33
C ALA A 144 -0.20 15.72 -10.08
N TYR A 145 -1.40 15.12 -9.95
CA TYR A 145 -2.32 15.29 -8.83
C TYR A 145 -2.56 16.76 -8.46
N ASN A 146 -2.68 17.63 -9.47
CA ASN A 146 -2.89 19.07 -9.27
C ASN A 146 -4.27 19.40 -8.70
N LYS A 147 -5.22 18.45 -8.79
CA LYS A 147 -6.60 18.57 -8.31
C LYS A 147 -7.01 17.24 -7.67
N ASN A 148 -8.00 17.28 -6.79
CA ASN A 148 -8.64 16.06 -6.30
C ASN A 148 -9.59 15.53 -7.37
N HIS A 149 -9.16 14.51 -8.12
CA HIS A 149 -9.94 13.94 -9.22
C HIS A 149 -11.06 12.98 -8.75
N CYS A 150 -10.84 12.24 -7.66
CA CYS A 150 -11.78 11.24 -7.11
C CYS A 150 -12.44 11.72 -5.81
N TYR A 151 -13.19 12.82 -5.87
CA TYR A 151 -13.86 13.39 -4.69
C TYR A 151 -15.35 13.02 -4.62
N ALA A 152 -16.02 12.86 -5.77
CA ALA A 152 -17.47 12.70 -5.83
C ALA A 152 -17.93 11.37 -5.23
N GLU A 153 -17.15 10.31 -5.44
CA GLU A 153 -17.38 8.94 -4.98
C GLU A 153 -17.40 8.85 -3.46
N ASN A 154 -16.55 9.66 -2.81
CA ASN A 154 -16.37 9.64 -1.35
C ASN A 154 -17.24 10.69 -0.64
N THR A 155 -17.98 11.52 -1.39
CA THR A 155 -18.82 12.57 -0.81
C THR A 155 -20.17 11.99 -0.38
N LYS A 156 -20.47 12.07 0.93
CA LYS A 156 -21.78 11.68 1.47
C LYS A 156 -22.85 12.68 1.02
N THR A 157 -23.51 12.40 -0.10
CA THR A 157 -24.69 13.16 -0.52
C THR A 157 -25.94 12.54 0.11
N MET A 158 -26.59 13.28 1.02
CA MET A 158 -27.83 12.82 1.65
C MET A 158 -29.03 12.80 0.69
N TRP A 159 -28.91 13.39 -0.51
CA TRP A 159 -30.08 13.71 -1.34
C TRP A 159 -30.01 13.25 -2.79
N PHE A 160 -28.86 12.77 -3.28
CA PHE A 160 -28.71 12.51 -4.72
C PHE A 160 -29.56 11.33 -5.22
N MET A 161 -29.67 10.26 -4.43
CA MET A 161 -30.50 9.09 -4.74
C MET A 161 -31.19 8.46 -3.52
N GLN A 162 -31.35 9.21 -2.42
CA GLN A 162 -32.07 8.71 -1.24
C GLN A 162 -33.56 8.99 -1.37
N PHE A 163 -34.29 8.04 -1.96
CA PHE A 163 -35.74 8.11 -2.01
C PHE A 163 -36.36 7.85 -0.61
N PRO A 164 -37.52 8.45 -0.31
CA PRO A 164 -38.23 8.16 0.93
C PRO A 164 -38.54 6.66 1.00
N THR A 165 -38.21 6.07 2.13
CA THR A 165 -38.59 4.71 2.48
C THR A 165 -39.97 4.73 3.13
N LYS A 166 -40.61 3.57 3.33
CA LYS A 166 -41.89 3.49 4.06
C LYS A 166 -41.86 4.19 5.44
N LYS A 167 -40.67 4.25 6.08
CA LYS A 167 -40.48 4.90 7.39
C LYS A 167 -40.25 6.41 7.30
N THR A 168 -39.76 6.90 6.17
CA THR A 168 -39.39 8.30 5.96
C THR A 168 -40.30 8.99 4.94
N PHE A 169 -41.42 8.36 4.57
CA PHE A 169 -42.41 8.92 3.69
C PHE A 169 -43.17 10.03 4.42
N ASP A 170 -43.02 11.25 3.92
CA ASP A 170 -43.74 12.42 4.37
C ASP A 170 -44.55 12.95 3.17
N PRO A 171 -45.89 13.00 3.23
CA PRO A 171 -46.71 13.54 2.15
C PRO A 171 -46.51 15.05 1.93
N ARG A 172 -45.64 15.72 2.71
CA ARG A 172 -45.34 17.17 2.62
C ARG A 172 -46.64 17.98 2.62
N ARG A 173 -47.48 17.77 3.64
CA ARG A 173 -48.73 18.53 3.78
C ARG A 173 -48.38 20.03 3.82
N MET A 174 -48.79 20.73 2.78
CA MET A 174 -48.77 22.20 2.68
C MET A 174 -49.98 22.79 3.39
#